data_AF-A0A357CQD8-F1
#
_entry.id   AF-A0A357CQD8-F1
#
_cell.length_a   1.000
_cell.length_b   1.000
_cell.length_c   1.000
_cell.angle_alpha   90.00
_cell.angle_beta   90.00
_cell.angle_gamma   90.00
#
_symmetry.space_group_name_H-M   'P 1'
#
loop_
_entity.id
_entity.type
_entity.pdbx_description
1 polymer ?
#
loop_
_entity_poly.entity_id
_entity_poly.type
_entity_poly.pdbx_seq_one_letter_code
_entity_poly.pdbx_strand_id
1 'polypeptide(L)'
;MAKKQKTKPALSQNHSERSERQLELKTEIWGVLYLGLAVLLLLSLQMKEMGTFGEAVRRVLYTVTGKKGSLLLPLLFAVLGWQLLKNHRNFSLTYRFVGVITGCLWGILLLHLIYSGVPSAPLPFDYQEGGGAVASIFLYGLDRIFSLTGTVVVLCLLLLISV
;
A
#
# COMPACT_ATOMS: atom_id res chain seq x y z
N MET A 1 -22.29 9.56 61.06
CA MET A 1 -21.95 10.16 59.75
C MET A 1 -21.84 9.06 58.72
N ALA A 2 -22.85 8.89 57.84
CA ALA A 2 -22.91 7.80 56.87
C ALA A 2 -22.18 8.18 55.57
N LYS A 3 -21.22 7.35 55.18
CA LYS A 3 -20.32 7.51 54.03
C LYS A 3 -21.11 7.28 52.72
N LYS A 4 -21.34 8.35 51.94
CA LYS A 4 -21.98 8.28 50.62
C LYS A 4 -21.12 7.43 49.67
N GLN A 5 -21.59 6.24 49.35
CA GLN A 5 -21.03 5.36 48.33
C GLN A 5 -21.38 5.95 46.96
N LYS A 6 -20.39 6.54 46.27
CA LYS A 6 -20.53 7.00 44.88
C LYS A 6 -20.56 5.78 43.96
N THR A 7 -21.74 5.26 43.66
CA THR A 7 -21.96 4.29 42.59
C THR A 7 -22.19 5.04 41.28
N LYS A 8 -21.19 5.01 40.37
CA LYS A 8 -21.25 5.03 38.88
C LYS A 8 -19.85 5.31 38.32
N PRO A 9 -19.38 4.56 37.30
CA PRO A 9 -19.96 4.66 35.96
C PRO A 9 -20.00 3.33 35.18
N ALA A 10 -21.09 2.57 35.29
CA ALA A 10 -21.35 1.45 34.37
C ALA A 10 -21.78 1.92 32.96
N LEU A 11 -22.18 3.20 32.82
CA LEU A 11 -22.67 3.75 31.55
C LEU A 11 -21.53 4.17 30.58
N SER A 12 -20.41 4.67 31.10
CA SER A 12 -19.28 5.07 30.23
C SER A 12 -18.46 3.87 29.76
N GLN A 13 -18.35 2.82 30.58
CA GLN A 13 -17.67 1.57 30.21
C GLN A 13 -18.40 0.84 29.09
N ASN A 14 -19.74 0.79 29.12
CA ASN A 14 -20.52 0.16 28.05
C ASN A 14 -20.39 0.90 26.70
N HIS A 15 -20.23 2.24 26.74
CA HIS A 15 -20.03 3.03 25.52
C HIS A 15 -18.61 2.86 24.95
N SER A 16 -17.59 2.75 25.80
CA SER A 16 -16.21 2.47 25.35
C SER A 16 -16.08 1.06 24.78
N GLU A 17 -16.64 0.03 25.44
CA GLU A 17 -16.59 -1.36 24.94
C GLU A 17 -17.39 -1.56 23.64
N ARG A 18 -18.48 -0.81 23.46
CA ARG A 18 -19.24 -0.83 22.20
C ARG A 18 -18.49 -0.10 21.09
N SER A 19 -17.79 0.99 21.41
CA SER A 19 -16.92 1.72 20.48
C SER A 19 -15.72 0.88 20.04
N GLU A 20 -15.06 0.17 20.95
CA GLU A 20 -13.94 -0.73 20.65
C GLU A 20 -14.37 -1.88 19.74
N ARG A 21 -15.48 -2.55 20.07
CA ARG A 21 -16.06 -3.61 19.20
C ARG A 21 -16.43 -3.11 17.81
N GLN A 22 -16.92 -1.88 17.67
CA GLN A 22 -17.22 -1.28 16.36
C GLN A 22 -15.95 -0.99 15.56
N LEU A 23 -14.86 -0.59 16.21
CA LEU A 23 -13.56 -0.38 15.55
C LEU A 23 -12.93 -1.70 15.11
N GLU A 24 -13.05 -2.75 15.92
CA GLU A 24 -12.62 -4.12 15.58
C GLU A 24 -13.35 -4.63 14.32
N LEU A 25 -14.68 -4.54 14.31
CA LEU A 25 -15.50 -4.94 13.15
C LEU A 25 -15.17 -4.13 11.89
N LYS A 26 -14.96 -2.81 12.03
CA LYS A 26 -14.53 -1.98 10.89
C LYS A 26 -13.16 -2.45 10.37
N THR A 27 -12.22 -2.76 11.25
CA THR A 27 -10.87 -3.21 10.87
C THR A 27 -10.93 -4.55 10.14
N GLU A 28 -11.78 -5.47 10.59
CA GLU A 28 -12.02 -6.76 9.94
C GLU A 28 -12.63 -6.59 8.54
N ILE A 29 -13.67 -5.75 8.40
CA ILE A 29 -14.29 -5.44 7.10
C ILE A 29 -13.26 -4.85 6.14
N TRP A 30 -12.43 -3.92 6.62
CA TRP A 30 -11.33 -3.39 5.81
C TRP A 30 -10.36 -4.51 5.41
N GLY A 31 -9.93 -5.38 6.32
CA GLY A 31 -9.04 -6.50 6.02
C GLY A 31 -9.57 -7.42 4.90
N VAL A 32 -10.86 -7.80 4.99
CA VAL A 32 -11.53 -8.60 3.95
C VAL A 32 -11.62 -7.83 2.64
N LEU A 33 -11.93 -6.54 2.67
CA LEU A 33 -11.96 -5.69 1.48
C LEU A 33 -10.59 -5.62 0.79
N TYR A 34 -9.50 -5.42 1.54
CA TYR A 34 -8.13 -5.40 1.02
C TYR A 34 -7.75 -6.76 0.40
N LEU A 35 -8.11 -7.88 1.03
CA LEU A 35 -7.89 -9.22 0.47
C LEU A 35 -8.72 -9.46 -0.80
N GLY A 36 -9.99 -9.09 -0.79
CA GLY A 36 -10.85 -9.18 -1.98
C GLY A 36 -10.30 -8.37 -3.14
N LEU A 37 -9.86 -7.14 -2.87
CA LEU A 37 -9.22 -6.28 -3.87
C LEU A 37 -7.92 -6.89 -4.39
N ALA A 38 -7.09 -7.48 -3.53
CA ALA A 38 -5.88 -8.17 -3.97
C ALA A 38 -6.17 -9.32 -4.94
N VAL A 39 -7.19 -10.14 -4.64
CA VAL A 39 -7.62 -11.24 -5.52
C VAL A 39 -8.16 -10.68 -6.84
N LEU A 40 -8.99 -9.63 -6.80
CA LEU A 40 -9.50 -8.99 -8.02
C LEU A 40 -8.38 -8.45 -8.91
N LEU A 41 -7.37 -7.80 -8.32
CA LEU A 41 -6.20 -7.30 -9.05
C LEU A 41 -5.35 -8.46 -9.63
N LEU A 42 -5.11 -9.52 -8.86
CA LEU A 42 -4.38 -10.70 -9.34
C LEU A 42 -5.09 -11.39 -10.49
N LEU A 43 -6.40 -11.60 -10.36
CA LEU A 43 -7.21 -12.17 -11.42
C LEU A 43 -7.16 -11.25 -12.64
N SER A 44 -7.23 -9.92 -12.47
CA SER A 44 -7.18 -8.96 -13.59
C SER A 44 -5.86 -9.01 -14.36
N LEU A 45 -4.77 -9.38 -13.68
CA LEU A 45 -3.46 -9.59 -14.30
C LEU A 45 -3.36 -10.93 -15.03
N GLN A 46 -3.83 -12.02 -14.42
CA GLN A 46 -3.64 -13.38 -14.95
C GLN A 46 -4.69 -13.79 -15.98
N MET A 47 -5.95 -13.42 -15.76
CA MET A 47 -7.08 -13.83 -16.58
C MET A 47 -7.34 -12.76 -17.64
N LYS A 48 -6.85 -13.03 -18.86
CA LYS A 48 -7.10 -12.17 -20.03
C LYS A 48 -8.59 -12.09 -20.42
N GLU A 49 -9.41 -12.99 -19.88
CA GLU A 49 -10.82 -13.17 -20.24
C GLU A 49 -11.82 -12.47 -19.28
N MET A 50 -11.37 -11.68 -18.30
CA MET A 50 -12.29 -10.98 -17.37
C MET A 50 -13.06 -9.79 -17.95
N GLY A 51 -13.23 -9.77 -19.28
CA GLY A 51 -13.98 -8.75 -19.99
C GLY A 51 -13.42 -7.34 -19.84
N THR A 52 -14.27 -6.35 -20.13
CA THR A 52 -13.91 -4.93 -20.17
C THR A 52 -13.45 -4.37 -18.82
N PHE A 53 -14.01 -4.87 -17.71
CA PHE A 53 -13.62 -4.44 -16.37
C PHE A 53 -12.20 -4.88 -16.03
N GLY A 54 -11.86 -6.15 -16.26
CA GLY A 54 -10.52 -6.67 -16.02
C GLY A 54 -9.46 -5.95 -16.85
N GLU A 55 -9.79 -5.61 -18.11
CA GLU A 55 -8.88 -4.85 -18.97
C GLU A 55 -8.67 -3.40 -18.51
N ALA A 56 -9.74 -2.72 -18.08
CA ALA A 56 -9.64 -1.37 -17.53
C ALA A 56 -8.78 -1.33 -16.27
N VAL A 57 -9.02 -2.26 -15.32
CA VAL A 57 -8.22 -2.39 -14.10
C VAL A 57 -6.76 -2.69 -14.43
N ARG A 58 -6.51 -3.62 -15.35
CA ARG A 58 -5.15 -3.96 -15.78
C ARG A 58 -4.42 -2.77 -16.39
N ARG A 59 -5.11 -1.98 -17.23
CA ARG A 59 -4.53 -0.77 -17.82
C ARG A 59 -4.13 0.22 -16.74
N VAL A 60 -5.03 0.52 -15.80
CA VAL A 60 -4.72 1.39 -14.65
C VAL A 60 -3.53 0.85 -13.85
N LEU A 61 -3.51 -0.46 -13.59
CA LEU A 61 -2.45 -1.09 -12.83
C LEU A 61 -1.08 -0.99 -13.53
N TYR A 62 -1.05 -1.22 -14.84
CA TYR A 62 0.15 -1.06 -15.67
C TYR A 62 0.58 0.39 -15.80
N THR A 63 -0.35 1.32 -15.89
CA THR A 63 -0.04 2.75 -15.91
C THR A 63 0.59 3.19 -14.57
N VAL A 64 0.03 2.76 -13.44
CA VAL A 64 0.49 3.22 -12.12
C VAL A 64 1.82 2.56 -11.74
N THR A 65 1.90 1.23 -11.86
CA THR A 65 3.02 0.43 -11.32
C THR A 65 3.88 -0.22 -12.38
N GLY A 66 3.57 -0.02 -13.65
CA GLY A 66 4.27 -0.63 -14.78
C GLY A 66 3.94 -2.11 -14.92
N LYS A 67 4.11 -2.66 -16.13
CA LYS A 67 3.87 -4.09 -16.41
C LYS A 67 4.66 -4.99 -15.47
N LYS A 68 5.90 -4.63 -15.15
CA LYS A 68 6.81 -5.45 -14.33
C LYS A 68 6.57 -5.27 -12.83
N GLY A 69 6.19 -4.06 -12.39
CA GLY A 69 5.79 -3.79 -11.00
C GLY A 69 4.34 -4.16 -10.67
N SER A 70 3.53 -4.50 -11.68
CA SER A 70 2.09 -4.73 -11.54
C SER A 70 1.70 -5.80 -10.53
N LEU A 71 2.55 -6.82 -10.31
CA LEU A 71 2.31 -7.87 -9.31
C LEU A 71 2.57 -7.41 -7.87
N LEU A 72 3.40 -6.39 -7.68
CA LEU A 72 3.73 -5.88 -6.35
C LEU A 72 2.52 -5.22 -5.67
N LEU A 73 1.65 -4.55 -6.44
CA LEU A 73 0.48 -3.90 -5.88
C LEU A 73 -0.58 -4.89 -5.36
N PRO A 74 -1.06 -5.91 -6.11
CA PRO A 74 -1.91 -6.96 -5.56
C PRO A 74 -1.27 -7.66 -4.36
N LEU A 75 0.03 -7.92 -4.40
CA LEU A 75 0.76 -8.52 -3.27
C LEU A 75 0.72 -7.63 -2.03
N LEU A 76 0.91 -6.32 -2.19
CA LEU A 76 0.79 -5.33 -1.12
C LEU A 76 -0.63 -5.33 -0.53
N PHE A 77 -1.67 -5.29 -1.37
CA PHE A 77 -3.06 -5.38 -0.90
C PHE A 77 -3.30 -6.70 -0.14
N ALA A 78 -2.73 -7.82 -0.58
CA ALA A 78 -2.87 -9.12 0.08
C ALA A 78 -2.19 -9.13 1.46
N VAL A 79 -0.94 -8.63 1.55
CA VAL A 79 -0.20 -8.57 2.82
C VAL A 79 -0.90 -7.62 3.80
N LEU A 80 -1.34 -6.45 3.34
CA LEU A 80 -2.07 -5.49 4.16
C LEU A 80 -3.38 -6.08 4.68
N GLY A 81 -4.18 -6.68 3.79
CA GLY A 81 -5.46 -7.31 4.16
C GLY A 81 -5.28 -8.48 5.11
N TRP A 82 -4.24 -9.31 4.91
CA TRP A 82 -3.90 -10.40 5.82
C TRP A 82 -3.45 -9.91 7.20
N GLN A 83 -2.64 -8.85 7.26
CA GLN A 83 -2.21 -8.26 8.53
C GLN A 83 -3.38 -7.63 9.29
N LEU A 84 -4.28 -6.94 8.59
CA LEU A 84 -5.53 -6.39 9.14
C LEU A 84 -6.40 -7.49 9.76
N LEU A 85 -6.55 -8.63 9.07
CA LEU A 85 -7.35 -9.75 9.54
C LEU A 85 -6.71 -10.45 10.76
N LYS A 86 -5.40 -10.72 10.70
CA LYS A 86 -4.68 -11.44 11.76
C LYS A 86 -4.49 -10.60 13.03
N ASN A 87 -4.37 -9.28 12.89
CA ASN A 87 -4.04 -8.37 13.98
C ASN A 87 -5.16 -7.36 14.28
N HIS A 88 -6.42 -7.78 14.11
CA HIS A 88 -7.62 -6.94 14.29
C HIS A 88 -7.74 -6.33 15.70
N ARG A 89 -7.14 -6.96 16.72
CA ARG A 89 -7.26 -6.58 18.13
C ARG A 89 -6.22 -5.57 18.63
N ASN A 90 -5.13 -5.35 17.88
CA ASN A 90 -4.08 -4.38 18.20
C ASN A 90 -3.63 -3.65 16.93
N PHE A 91 -4.58 -3.01 16.25
CA PHE A 91 -4.30 -2.20 15.06
C PHE A 91 -3.54 -0.91 15.45
N SER A 92 -2.27 -1.04 15.87
CA SER A 92 -1.33 0.07 15.78
C SER A 92 -0.79 0.06 14.36
N LEU A 93 -0.77 1.25 13.72
CA LEU A 93 0.07 1.52 12.54
C LEU A 93 1.52 1.22 12.95
N THR A 94 1.87 -0.05 12.86
CA THR A 94 3.15 -0.56 13.33
C THR A 94 4.14 -0.22 12.25
N TYR A 95 5.38 0.09 12.62
CA TYR A 95 6.49 0.30 11.70
C TYR A 95 6.56 -0.74 10.56
N ARG A 96 6.11 -1.98 10.83
CA ARG A 96 5.91 -3.06 9.85
C ARG A 96 5.01 -2.70 8.65
N PHE A 97 3.89 -2.00 8.86
CA PHE A 97 2.99 -1.59 7.79
C PHE A 97 3.65 -0.55 6.88
N VAL A 98 4.29 0.45 7.48
CA VAL A 98 5.04 1.48 6.75
C VAL A 98 6.20 0.85 5.99
N GLY A 99 6.89 -0.13 6.58
CA GLY A 99 7.97 -0.86 5.95
C GLY A 99 7.51 -1.69 4.74
N VAL A 100 6.34 -2.36 4.83
CA VAL A 100 5.78 -3.10 3.68
C VAL A 100 5.39 -2.15 2.54
N ILE A 101 4.75 -1.02 2.85
CA ILE A 101 4.33 -0.04 1.84
C ILE A 101 5.57 0.60 1.19
N THR A 102 6.51 1.06 2.00
CA THR A 102 7.75 1.70 1.54
C THR A 102 8.62 0.72 0.77
N GLY A 103 8.75 -0.53 1.23
CA GLY A 103 9.47 -1.59 0.52
C GLY A 103 8.84 -1.95 -0.82
N CYS A 104 7.50 -1.98 -0.91
CA CYS A 104 6.81 -2.19 -2.17
C CYS A 104 7.01 -1.02 -3.14
N LEU A 105 6.90 0.22 -2.65
CA LEU A 105 7.17 1.43 -3.44
C LEU A 105 8.62 1.43 -3.96
N TRP A 106 9.58 1.11 -3.09
CA TRP A 106 10.99 0.97 -3.43
C TRP A 106 11.22 -0.13 -4.46
N GLY A 107 10.54 -1.27 -4.34
CA GLY A 107 10.59 -2.34 -5.34
C GLY A 107 10.11 -1.88 -6.72
N ILE A 108 9.02 -1.11 -6.79
CA ILE A 108 8.51 -0.54 -8.05
C ILE A 108 9.53 0.44 -8.65
N LEU A 109 10.12 1.32 -7.82
CA LEU A 109 11.16 2.26 -8.22
C LEU A 109 12.39 1.53 -8.77
N LEU A 110 12.86 0.49 -8.09
CA LEU A 110 14.01 -0.29 -8.53
C LEU A 110 13.74 -1.04 -9.83
N LEU A 111 12.57 -1.65 -9.96
CA LEU A 111 12.17 -2.32 -11.21
C LEU A 111 12.14 -1.33 -12.37
N HIS A 112 11.66 -0.11 -12.14
CA HIS A 112 11.74 0.95 -13.15
C HIS A 112 13.19 1.30 -13.49
N LEU A 113 14.04 1.48 -12.48
CA LEU A 113 15.44 1.84 -12.67
C LEU A 113 16.22 0.76 -13.43
N ILE A 114 16.00 -0.53 -13.12
CA ILE A 114 16.69 -1.66 -13.75
C ILE A 114 16.27 -1.83 -15.21
N TYR A 115 14.97 -1.70 -15.50
CA TYR A 115 14.44 -2.06 -16.82
C TYR A 115 14.23 -0.88 -17.76
N SER A 116 13.94 0.30 -17.23
CA SER A 116 13.65 1.52 -17.99
C SER A 116 14.69 2.63 -17.76
N GLY A 117 15.52 2.52 -16.72
CA GLY A 117 16.48 3.55 -16.36
C GLY A 117 15.84 4.78 -15.71
N VAL A 118 16.65 5.82 -15.54
CA VAL A 118 16.16 7.13 -15.08
C VAL A 118 15.56 7.87 -16.28
N PRO A 119 14.30 8.35 -16.20
CA PRO A 119 13.71 9.11 -17.28
C PRO A 119 14.44 10.45 -17.45
N SER A 120 14.84 10.78 -18.68
CA SER A 120 15.41 12.09 -19.02
C SER A 120 14.36 13.19 -19.21
N ALA A 121 13.10 12.81 -19.36
CA ALA A 121 11.95 13.71 -19.47
C ALA A 121 10.74 13.09 -18.76
N PRO A 122 9.73 13.91 -18.39
CA PRO A 122 8.46 13.40 -17.88
C PRO A 122 7.83 12.47 -18.90
N LEU A 123 7.69 11.19 -18.54
CA LEU A 123 7.08 10.21 -19.43
C LEU A 123 5.57 10.45 -19.54
N PRO A 124 4.96 10.13 -20.68
CA PRO A 124 3.52 10.28 -20.88
C PRO A 124 2.74 9.46 -19.85
N PHE A 125 1.54 9.93 -19.48
CA PHE A 125 0.70 9.27 -18.49
C PHE A 125 0.30 7.83 -18.86
N ASP A 126 0.32 7.45 -20.14
CA ASP A 126 0.05 6.07 -20.58
C ASP A 126 1.33 5.20 -20.65
N TYR A 127 2.42 5.63 -20.00
CA TYR A 127 3.64 4.83 -19.94
C TYR A 127 3.45 3.62 -19.02
N GLN A 128 3.58 2.43 -19.60
CA GLN A 128 3.29 1.16 -18.92
C GLN A 128 4.54 0.30 -18.66
N GLU A 129 5.74 0.74 -19.04
CA GLU A 129 6.94 -0.08 -18.89
C GLU A 129 7.59 0.10 -17.50
N GLY A 130 8.46 -0.85 -17.11
CA GLY A 130 9.18 -0.81 -15.84
C GLY A 130 8.25 -0.75 -14.62
N GLY A 131 8.40 0.30 -13.82
CA GLY A 131 7.56 0.64 -12.66
C GLY A 131 6.44 1.66 -12.92
N GLY A 132 6.15 1.96 -14.21
CA GLY A 132 5.02 2.82 -14.60
C GLY A 132 5.22 4.31 -14.30
N ALA A 133 4.11 5.05 -14.34
CA ALA A 133 4.06 6.49 -14.15
C ALA A 133 4.48 6.94 -12.75
N VAL A 134 4.18 6.16 -11.70
CA VAL A 134 4.58 6.54 -10.34
C VAL A 134 6.09 6.53 -10.20
N ALA A 135 6.74 5.46 -10.64
CA ALA A 135 8.20 5.37 -10.56
C ALA A 135 8.88 6.38 -11.48
N SER A 136 8.35 6.64 -12.67
CA SER A 136 8.95 7.61 -13.58
C SER A 136 8.91 9.03 -13.03
N ILE A 137 7.76 9.49 -12.51
CA ILE A 137 7.62 10.82 -11.91
C ILE A 137 8.57 10.97 -10.71
N PHE A 138 8.63 9.95 -9.87
CA PHE A 138 9.45 10.00 -8.66
C PHE A 138 10.94 9.98 -8.98
N LEU A 139 11.40 9.07 -9.85
CA LEU A 139 12.81 8.99 -10.27
C LEU A 139 13.24 10.23 -11.05
N TYR A 140 12.39 10.78 -11.91
CA TYR A 140 12.66 12.04 -12.60
C TYR A 140 12.83 13.20 -11.61
N GLY A 141 11.96 13.28 -10.59
CA GLY A 141 12.07 14.29 -9.54
C GLY A 141 13.37 14.17 -8.74
N LEU A 142 13.74 12.95 -8.34
CA LEU A 142 14.99 12.70 -7.61
C LEU A 142 16.22 13.02 -8.47
N ASP A 143 16.25 12.57 -9.73
CA ASP A 143 17.38 12.82 -10.63
C ASP A 143 17.56 14.31 -10.90
N ARG A 144 16.45 15.05 -11.05
CA ARG A 144 16.50 16.50 -11.25
C ARG A 144 17.15 17.25 -10.09
N ILE A 145 17.04 16.73 -8.86
CA ILE A 145 17.56 17.36 -7.64
C ILE A 145 18.97 16.85 -7.32
N PHE A 146 19.20 15.54 -7.45
CA PHE A 146 20.37 14.85 -6.90
C PHE A 146 21.30 14.22 -7.95
N SER A 147 20.95 14.29 -9.24
CA SER A 147 21.61 13.53 -10.31
C SER A 147 21.50 12.01 -10.10
N LEU A 148 22.00 11.22 -11.04
CA LEU A 148 21.84 9.76 -11.04
C LEU A 148 22.50 9.11 -9.83
N THR A 149 23.73 9.51 -9.52
CA THR A 149 24.47 9.01 -8.35
C THR A 149 23.76 9.33 -7.04
N GLY A 150 23.29 10.58 -6.89
CA GLY A 150 22.56 10.97 -5.68
C GLY A 150 21.18 10.30 -5.58
N THR A 151 20.51 10.05 -6.69
CA THR A 151 19.23 9.31 -6.73
C THR A 151 19.41 7.89 -6.19
N VAL A 152 20.47 7.19 -6.60
CA VAL A 152 20.77 5.84 -6.08
C VAL A 152 21.05 5.87 -4.57
N VAL A 153 21.83 6.85 -4.10
CA VAL A 153 22.12 7.02 -2.67
C VAL A 153 20.85 7.28 -1.86
N VAL A 154 19.96 8.16 -2.35
CA VAL A 154 18.67 8.44 -1.70
C VAL A 154 17.79 7.19 -1.69
N LEU A 155 17.73 6.43 -2.78
CA LEU A 155 17.01 5.15 -2.79
C LEU A 155 17.56 4.16 -1.76
N CYS A 156 18.88 4.07 -1.59
CA CYS A 156 19.49 3.22 -0.57
C CYS A 156 19.13 3.68 0.85
N LEU A 157 19.17 4.99 1.12
CA LEU A 157 18.78 5.55 2.42
C LEU A 157 17.29 5.29 2.72
N LEU A 158 16.41 5.45 1.74
CA LEU A 158 14.98 5.14 1.89
C LEU A 158 14.74 3.67 2.24
N LEU A 159 15.51 2.75 1.66
CA LEU A 159 15.44 1.34 2.03
C LEU A 159 15.91 1.12 3.48
N LEU A 160 17.02 1.74 3.88
CA LEU A 160 17.55 1.61 5.25
C LEU A 160 16.60 2.17 6.30
N ILE A 161 15.87 3.25 6.00
CA ILE A 161 14.85 3.80 6.90
C ILE A 161 13.61 2.90 6.97
N SER A 162 13.40 2.06 5.96
CA SER A 162 12.23 1.19 5.85
C SER A 162 12.37 -0.18 6.52
N VAL A 163 13.60 -0.66 6.77
CA VAL A 163 13.94 -1.97 7.36
C VAL A 163 14.22 -1.82 8.84
#